data_AF-A0A832HZ19-F1
#
_entry.id   AF-A0A832HZ19-F1
#
_cell.length_a   1.000
_cell.length_b   1.000
_cell.length_c   1.000
_cell.angle_alpha   90.00
_cell.angle_beta   90.00
_cell.angle_gamma   90.00
#
_symmetry.space_group_name_H-M   'P 1'
#
loop_
_entity.id
_entity.type
_entity.pdbx_description
1 polymer ?
#
loop_
_entity_poly.entity_id
_entity_poly.type
_entity_poly.pdbx_seq_one_letter_code
_entity_poly.pdbx_strand_id
1 'polypeptide(L)'
;MAFMYVLTPELRIKLKEPLGMLIQGSFNETTARIKSMIAHEKPPAIISVGDTVSKNLVENGVLPKLAIVDNRVMRKKTRSLSLPV
;
A
#
# COMPACT_ATOMS: atom_id res chain seq x y z
N MET A 1 -7.55 23.03 17.49
CA MET A 1 -8.72 23.18 16.59
C MET A 1 -8.48 22.25 15.40
N ALA A 2 -9.32 21.22 15.23
CA ALA A 2 -9.13 20.25 14.14
C ALA A 2 -9.97 20.68 12.94
N PHE A 3 -9.31 20.93 11.81
CA PHE A 3 -10.02 21.14 10.55
C PHE A 3 -10.53 19.78 10.05
N MET A 4 -11.84 19.66 9.86
CA MET A 4 -12.43 18.47 9.26
C MET A 4 -12.46 18.63 7.75
N TYR A 5 -11.50 18.03 7.07
CA TYR A 5 -11.47 17.98 5.61
C TYR A 5 -12.45 16.91 5.12
N VAL A 6 -13.39 17.30 4.26
CA VAL A 6 -14.38 16.39 3.66
C VAL A 6 -14.19 16.41 2.15
N LEU A 7 -14.08 15.22 1.55
CA LEU A 7 -14.03 15.04 0.11
C LEU A 7 -15.36 15.45 -0.52
N THR A 8 -15.31 16.30 -1.56
CA THR A 8 -16.49 16.63 -2.36
C THR A 8 -16.97 15.38 -3.12
N PRO A 9 -18.26 15.31 -3.52
CA PRO A 9 -18.78 14.18 -4.29
C PRO A 9 -17.99 13.90 -5.58
N GLU A 10 -17.57 14.95 -6.27
CA GLU A 10 -16.83 14.87 -7.54
C GLU A 10 -15.44 14.25 -7.31
N LEU A 11 -14.72 14.74 -6.29
CA LEU A 11 -13.43 14.17 -5.91
C LEU A 11 -13.55 12.73 -5.43
N ARG A 12 -14.62 12.38 -4.71
CA ARG A 12 -14.87 11.00 -4.29
C ARG A 12 -15.03 10.06 -5.48
N ILE A 13 -15.65 10.50 -6.57
CA ILE A 13 -15.77 9.69 -7.79
C ILE A 13 -14.40 9.59 -8.46
N LYS A 14 -13.71 10.73 -8.65
CA LYS A 14 -12.41 10.79 -9.31
C LYS A 14 -11.34 9.92 -8.64
N LEU A 15 -11.31 9.92 -7.30
CA LEU A 15 -10.31 9.16 -6.52
C LEU A 15 -10.62 7.66 -6.39
N LYS A 16 -11.71 7.16 -6.97
CA LYS A 16 -11.93 5.71 -7.11
C LYS A 16 -11.10 5.11 -8.25
N GLU A 17 -10.72 5.93 -9.22
CA GLU A 17 -9.84 5.49 -10.29
C GLU A 17 -8.41 5.35 -9.77
N PRO A 18 -7.69 4.27 -10.14
CA PRO A 18 -6.29 4.12 -9.79
C PRO A 18 -5.46 5.32 -10.27
N LEU A 19 -4.74 5.97 -9.35
CA LEU A 19 -3.81 7.06 -9.69
C LEU A 19 -2.51 6.57 -10.34
N GLY A 20 -2.34 5.25 -10.44
CA GLY A 20 -1.18 4.60 -11.04
C GLY A 20 -1.56 3.22 -11.57
N MET A 21 -0.54 2.39 -11.82
CA MET A 21 -0.76 1.05 -12.34
C MET A 21 -1.48 0.17 -11.32
N LEU A 22 -2.67 -0.32 -11.67
CA LEU A 22 -3.35 -1.35 -10.90
C LEU A 22 -2.77 -2.73 -11.23
N ILE A 23 -2.10 -3.35 -10.26
CA ILE A 23 -1.59 -4.72 -10.39
C ILE A 23 -2.65 -5.67 -9.83
N GLN A 24 -3.30 -6.43 -10.70
CA GLN A 24 -4.35 -7.39 -10.36
C GLN A 24 -3.81 -8.82 -10.29
N GLY A 25 -4.46 -9.66 -9.47
CA GLY A 25 -4.11 -11.07 -9.27
C GLY A 25 -4.18 -11.45 -7.78
N SER A 26 -3.76 -12.68 -7.48
CA SER A 26 -3.51 -13.14 -6.12
C SER A 26 -2.32 -12.42 -5.48
N PHE A 27 -2.19 -12.51 -4.15
CA PHE A 27 -1.05 -11.92 -3.43
C PHE A 27 0.30 -12.41 -3.96
N ASN A 28 0.41 -13.69 -4.30
CA ASN A 28 1.66 -14.26 -4.82
C ASN A 28 2.00 -13.69 -6.21
N GLU A 29 1.01 -13.61 -7.11
CA GLU A 29 1.20 -13.08 -8.47
C GLU A 29 1.57 -11.59 -8.45
N THR A 30 0.83 -10.80 -7.68
CA THR A 30 1.07 -9.35 -7.58
C THR A 30 2.45 -9.07 -6.98
N THR A 31 2.85 -9.80 -5.96
CA THR A 31 4.16 -9.62 -5.32
C THR A 31 5.32 -10.05 -6.21
N ALA A 32 5.17 -11.14 -6.96
CA ALA A 32 6.15 -11.54 -7.96
C ALA A 32 6.34 -10.47 -9.04
N ARG A 33 5.24 -9.86 -9.51
CA ARG A 33 5.29 -8.77 -10.49
C ARG A 33 5.99 -7.53 -9.95
N ILE A 34 5.68 -7.15 -8.71
CA ILE A 34 6.34 -6.03 -8.01
C ILE A 34 7.86 -6.29 -7.89
N LYS A 35 8.29 -7.50 -7.50
CA LYS A 35 9.72 -7.85 -7.44
C LYS A 35 10.42 -7.70 -8.79
N SER A 36 9.79 -8.15 -9.86
CA SER A 36 10.33 -7.99 -11.22
C SER A 36 10.47 -6.52 -11.61
N MET A 37 9.49 -5.67 -11.27
CA MET A 37 9.56 -4.23 -11.50
C MET A 37 10.69 -3.58 -10.71
N ILE A 38 10.84 -3.91 -9.42
CA ILE A 38 11.94 -3.41 -8.57
C ILE A 38 13.30 -3.81 -9.15
N ALA A 39 13.46 -5.05 -9.59
CA ALA A 39 14.71 -5.55 -10.15
C ALA A 39 15.08 -4.83 -11.47
N HIS A 40 14.07 -4.47 -12.26
CA HIS A 40 14.25 -3.78 -13.54
C HIS A 40 14.50 -2.27 -13.36
N GLU A 41 13.64 -1.60 -12.59
CA GLU A 41 13.68 -0.15 -12.39
C GLU A 41 14.76 0.30 -11.41
N LYS A 42 15.15 -0.57 -10.47
CA LYS A 42 16.12 -0.29 -9.38
C LYS A 42 15.81 1.04 -8.67
N PRO A 43 14.58 1.22 -8.15
CA PRO A 43 14.19 2.48 -7.53
C PRO A 43 15.05 2.76 -6.29
N PRO A 44 15.36 4.03 -6.00
CA PRO A 44 16.18 4.40 -4.83
C PRO A 44 15.47 4.17 -3.49
N ALA A 45 14.15 4.02 -3.51
CA ALA A 45 13.34 3.70 -2.34
C ALA A 45 12.01 3.07 -2.76
N ILE A 46 11.49 2.20 -1.88
CA ILE A 46 10.15 1.63 -1.98
C ILE A 46 9.36 2.14 -0.77
N ILE A 47 8.16 2.66 -1.02
CA ILE A 47 7.23 3.13 0.01
C ILE A 47 5.95 2.31 -0.09
N SER A 48 5.47 1.75 1.02
CA SER A 48 4.20 1.04 1.08
C SER A 48 3.17 1.84 1.89
N VAL A 49 1.92 1.84 1.43
CA VAL A 49 0.80 2.51 2.09
C VAL A 49 -0.31 1.49 2.34
N GLY A 50 -0.71 1.37 3.60
CA GLY A 50 -1.73 0.43 4.07
C GLY A 50 -1.13 -0.84 4.68
N ASP A 51 -1.82 -1.35 5.69
CA ASP A 51 -1.40 -2.47 6.52
C ASP A 51 -1.23 -3.78 5.73
N THR A 52 -2.22 -4.15 4.90
CA THR A 52 -2.18 -5.39 4.12
C THR A 52 -1.05 -5.40 3.10
N VAL A 53 -0.84 -4.28 2.40
CA VAL A 53 0.21 -4.15 1.39
C VAL A 53 1.59 -4.23 2.04
N SER A 54 1.79 -3.49 3.12
CA SER A 54 3.05 -3.47 3.85
C SER A 54 3.40 -4.85 4.40
N LYS A 55 2.42 -5.56 5.00
CA LYS A 55 2.59 -6.93 5.47
C LYS A 55 3.01 -7.87 4.34
N ASN A 56 2.26 -7.86 3.23
CA ASN A 56 2.48 -8.76 2.11
C ASN A 56 3.85 -8.57 1.47
N LEU A 57 4.32 -7.33 1.32
CA LEU A 57 5.67 -7.06 0.79
C LEU A 57 6.76 -7.67 1.68
N VAL A 58 6.67 -7.43 2.99
CA VAL A 58 7.66 -7.91 3.96
C VAL A 58 7.68 -9.43 4.07
N GLU A 59 6.51 -10.08 4.15
CA GLU A 59 6.41 -11.55 4.19
C GLU A 59 7.00 -12.21 2.95
N ASN A 60 7.05 -11.48 1.83
CA ASN A 60 7.67 -11.92 0.60
C ASN A 60 9.11 -11.40 0.41
N GLY A 61 9.75 -10.83 1.43
CA GLY A 61 11.16 -10.41 1.38
C GLY A 61 11.41 -9.09 0.63
N VAL A 62 10.38 -8.27 0.43
CA VAL A 62 10.53 -6.88 -0.03
C VAL A 62 10.40 -5.96 1.18
N LEU A 63 11.51 -5.36 1.61
CA LEU A 63 11.54 -4.43 2.74
C LEU A 63 11.37 -2.99 2.22
N PRO A 64 10.21 -2.34 2.40
CA PRO A 64 10.04 -0.94 2.06
C PRO A 64 10.88 -0.06 2.98
N LYS A 65 11.42 1.04 2.43
CA LYS A 65 12.14 2.06 3.20
C LYS A 65 11.22 2.81 4.16
N LEU A 66 9.94 2.94 3.80
CA LEU A 66 8.90 3.56 4.60
C LEU A 66 7.60 2.78 4.42
N ALA A 67 6.98 2.39 5.53
CA ALA A 67 5.65 1.81 5.57
C ALA A 67 4.70 2.77 6.32
N ILE A 68 3.60 3.17 5.67
CA ILE A 68 2.56 4.02 6.25
C ILE A 68 1.37 3.13 6.59
N VAL A 69 1.05 3.01 7.88
CA VAL A 69 -0.01 2.12 8.40
C VAL A 69 -0.93 2.88 9.35
N ASP A 70 -2.20 2.48 9.42
CA ASP A 70 -3.20 3.10 10.31
C ASP A 70 -3.91 2.07 11.21
N ASN A 71 -3.50 0.79 11.16
CA ASN A 71 -4.12 -0.32 11.88
C ASN A 71 -5.60 -0.50 11.52
N ARG A 72 -6.00 -0.14 10.29
CA ARG A 72 -7.35 -0.35 9.78
C ARG A 72 -7.33 -0.99 8.41
N VAL A 73 -8.00 -2.13 8.29
CA VAL A 73 -8.18 -2.83 7.01
C VAL A 73 -9.67 -2.85 6.69
N MET A 74 -10.03 -2.50 5.45
CA MET A 74 -11.42 -2.47 5.01
C MET A 74 -12.35 -1.67 5.97
N ARG A 75 -11.84 -0.55 6.50
CA ARG A 75 -12.49 0.34 7.49
C ARG A 75 -12.66 -0.24 8.90
N LYS A 76 -12.23 -1.47 9.17
CA LYS A 76 -12.28 -2.13 10.49
C LYS A 76 -10.93 -2.06 11.18
N LYS A 77 -10.92 -1.88 12.51
CA LYS A 77 -9.68 -1.99 13.30
C LYS A 77 -9.11 -3.40 13.15
N THR A 78 -7.80 -3.49 12.96
CA THR A 78 -7.06 -4.75 12.92
C THR A 78 -6.01 -4.77 14.03
N ARG A 79 -5.45 -5.94 14.30
CA ARG A 79 -4.25 -6.08 15.13
C ARG A 79 -3.12 -5.26 14.52
N SER A 80 -2.33 -4.62 15.39
CA SER A 80 -1.18 -3.84 14.97
C SER A 80 -0.22 -4.67 14.13
N LEU A 81 0.21 -4.10 13.01
CA LEU A 81 1.19 -4.72 12.16
C LEU A 81 2.59 -4.58 12.79
N SER A 82 3.22 -5.71 13.12
CA SER A 82 4.64 -5.75 13.50
C SER A 82 5.48 -5.99 12.25
N LEU A 83 6.20 -4.97 11.80
CA LEU A 83 7.20 -5.11 10.74
C LEU A 83 8.59 -5.29 11.37
N PRO A 84 9.48 -6.12 10.78
CA PRO A 84 10.86 -6.19 11.21
C PRO A 84 11.50 -4.82 10.99
N VAL A 85 12.21 -4.34 12.02
CA VAL A 85 12.94 -3.06 12.04
C VAL A 85 14.40 -3.31 11.72
#